data_AF-A0A5Y9Q6L1-F1
#
_entry.id   AF-A0A5Y9Q6L1-F1
#
_cell.length_a   1.000
_cell.length_b   1.000
_cell.length_c   1.000
_cell.angle_alpha   90.00
_cell.angle_beta   90.00
_cell.angle_gamma   90.00
#
_symmetry.space_group_name_H-M   'P 1'
#
loop_
_entity.id
_entity.type
_entity.pdbx_description
1 polymer ?
#
loop_
_entity_poly.entity_id
_entity_poly.type
_entity_poly.pdbx_seq_one_letter_code
_entity_poly.pdbx_strand_id
1 'polypeptide(L)'
;MQKITVPISYTCTTTLSTFGSLVYSTAVSISDLSQVVTALKGRGLGMDIAVQEGSLAPVTFTWRDIQAGISGWSGSKAFGQRMDAQKTYNRSGTITVRIFVEQVFKNNFLDINIPESKINIYPYSSSQPGLSVEPPTVPFRPLPVSAFNLRFIPDNSGKVIISPSTTINMGRFYTEYKETLVPREVPFTVTAQQNVGTQIPFVAPLAIEFRTNGLTLADADSTVILKNNKQENNGFRLSVMDVDNNTPVKFNVKADMGPIHLDNGAGGRIIKQYKAKVEAIPGAVIKTGDFSAAMTVIVTYL
;
A
#
# COMPACT_ATOMS: atom_id res chain seq x y z
N MET A 1 -1.98 5.11 9.08
CA MET A 1 -2.74 4.05 9.76
C MET A 1 -3.26 3.11 8.69
N GLN A 2 -3.12 1.80 8.87
CA GLN A 2 -3.57 0.80 7.90
C GLN A 2 -4.68 -0.06 8.49
N LYS A 3 -5.74 -0.29 7.71
CA LYS A 3 -6.85 -1.18 8.06
C LYS A 3 -6.92 -2.31 7.01
N ILE A 4 -6.95 -3.55 7.49
CA ILE A 4 -7.00 -4.75 6.65
C ILE A 4 -8.24 -5.52 7.07
N THR A 5 -9.13 -5.84 6.14
CA THR A 5 -10.33 -6.65 6.40
C THR A 5 -10.25 -7.93 5.58
N VAL A 6 -10.37 -9.06 6.27
CA VAL A 6 -10.29 -10.40 5.68
C VAL A 6 -11.60 -11.14 5.97
N PRO A 7 -12.26 -11.73 4.95
CA PRO A 7 -13.42 -12.58 5.18
C PRO A 7 -12.99 -13.89 5.85
N ILE A 8 -13.81 -14.39 6.76
CA ILE A 8 -13.62 -15.69 7.41
C ILE A 8 -14.86 -16.54 7.22
N SER A 9 -14.64 -17.85 7.17
CA SER A 9 -15.70 -18.86 7.13
C SER A 9 -15.38 -19.95 8.14
N TYR A 10 -16.39 -20.43 8.85
CA TYR A 10 -16.22 -21.47 9.86
C TYR A 10 -17.48 -22.32 9.99
N THR A 11 -17.27 -23.57 10.41
CA THR A 11 -18.34 -24.50 10.74
C THR A 11 -18.38 -24.66 12.25
N CYS A 12 -19.57 -24.55 12.83
CA CYS A 12 -19.81 -24.71 14.26
C CYS A 12 -20.84 -25.81 14.49
N THR A 13 -20.45 -26.85 15.22
CA THR A 13 -21.35 -27.93 15.62
C THR A 13 -21.61 -27.81 17.12
N THR A 14 -22.86 -27.65 17.50
CA THR A 14 -23.28 -27.62 18.91
C THR A 14 -23.69 -29.02 19.35
N THR A 15 -23.31 -29.40 20.56
CA THR A 15 -23.74 -30.64 21.22
C THR A 15 -24.56 -30.31 22.45
N LEU A 16 -25.40 -31.23 22.93
CA LEU A 16 -26.22 -31.00 24.11
C LEU A 16 -25.33 -30.74 25.34
N SER A 17 -25.57 -29.64 26.05
CA SER A 17 -24.90 -29.33 27.31
C SER A 17 -25.70 -29.92 28.47
N THR A 18 -25.00 -30.39 29.50
CA THR A 18 -25.61 -30.74 30.80
C THR A 18 -26.16 -29.51 31.52
N PHE A 19 -25.71 -28.31 31.12
CA PHE A 19 -26.26 -27.03 31.56
C PHE A 19 -27.35 -26.56 30.60
N GLY A 20 -28.61 -26.80 30.97
CA GLY A 20 -29.78 -26.46 30.14
C GLY A 20 -29.95 -24.97 29.82
N SER A 21 -29.25 -24.08 30.53
CA SER A 21 -29.23 -22.63 30.30
C SER A 21 -28.04 -22.13 29.47
N LEU A 22 -27.20 -23.03 28.94
CA LEU A 22 -26.05 -22.64 28.11
C LEU A 22 -26.51 -21.92 26.83
N VAL A 23 -25.94 -20.75 26.56
CA VAL A 23 -26.20 -20.00 25.34
C VAL A 23 -25.11 -20.29 24.32
N TYR A 24 -25.48 -20.99 23.23
CA TYR A 24 -24.60 -21.20 22.09
C TYR A 24 -24.59 -19.95 21.22
N SER A 25 -23.40 -19.36 21.08
CA SER A 25 -23.14 -18.15 20.31
C SER A 25 -21.64 -18.10 20.09
N THR A 26 -21.17 -18.03 18.84
CA THR A 26 -19.73 -18.16 18.62
C THR A 26 -18.96 -17.06 19.34
N ALA A 27 -17.83 -17.45 19.92
CA ALA A 27 -16.92 -16.56 20.61
C ALA A 27 -15.55 -16.65 19.97
N VAL A 28 -14.82 -15.54 19.94
CA VAL A 28 -13.47 -15.49 19.44
C VAL A 28 -12.49 -15.30 20.59
N SER A 29 -11.37 -16.00 20.54
CA SER A 29 -10.21 -15.77 21.42
C SER A 29 -8.96 -15.57 20.59
N ILE A 30 -8.12 -14.66 21.09
CA ILE A 30 -6.85 -14.25 20.48
C ILE A 30 -5.65 -14.55 21.40
N SER A 31 -5.80 -15.56 22.27
CA SER A 31 -4.77 -15.98 23.23
C SER A 31 -3.45 -16.38 22.56
N ASP A 32 -3.50 -16.87 21.33
CA ASP A 32 -2.33 -17.36 20.59
C ASP A 32 -1.56 -16.26 19.85
N LEU A 33 -1.90 -14.98 20.06
CA LEU A 33 -1.23 -13.85 19.43
C LEU A 33 -0.02 -13.31 20.22
N SER A 34 0.41 -13.96 21.31
CA SER A 34 1.47 -13.45 22.20
C SER A 34 2.78 -13.09 21.47
N GLN A 35 3.18 -13.88 20.47
CA GLN A 35 4.36 -13.60 19.66
C GLN A 35 4.14 -12.42 18.70
N VAL A 36 2.93 -12.27 18.14
CA VAL A 36 2.54 -11.11 17.31
C VAL A 36 2.59 -9.83 18.15
N VAL A 37 2.05 -9.87 19.37
CA VAL A 37 2.10 -8.74 20.32
C VAL A 37 3.53 -8.35 20.62
N THR A 38 4.40 -9.33 20.87
CA THR A 38 5.82 -9.10 21.15
C THR A 38 6.52 -8.44 19.95
N ALA A 39 6.27 -8.94 18.73
CA ALA A 39 6.85 -8.39 17.51
C ALA A 39 6.43 -6.93 17.25
N LEU A 40 5.15 -6.61 17.45
CA LEU A 40 4.63 -5.25 17.27
C LEU A 40 5.11 -4.30 18.37
N LYS A 41 5.02 -4.70 19.64
CA LYS A 41 5.41 -3.88 20.79
C LYS A 41 6.90 -3.57 20.80
N GLY A 42 7.75 -4.55 20.49
CA GLY A 42 9.21 -4.37 20.38
C GLY A 42 9.61 -3.37 19.29
N ARG A 43 8.67 -3.05 18.39
CA ARG A 43 8.81 -2.10 17.31
C ARG A 43 7.80 -0.98 17.43
N GLY A 44 7.34 -0.62 18.65
CA GLY A 44 6.46 0.51 19.00
C GLY A 44 5.13 0.61 18.24
N LEU A 45 4.66 -0.50 17.66
CA LEU A 45 3.39 -0.58 16.96
C LEU A 45 2.32 -1.14 17.90
N GLY A 46 1.09 -0.71 17.66
CA GLY A 46 -0.11 -1.27 18.25
C GLY A 46 -1.05 -1.84 17.20
N MET A 47 -1.97 -2.68 17.66
CA MET A 47 -2.96 -3.34 16.83
C MET A 47 -4.29 -3.48 17.55
N ASP A 48 -5.38 -3.13 16.85
CA ASP A 48 -6.74 -3.54 17.25
C ASP A 48 -7.24 -4.64 16.31
N ILE A 49 -8.03 -5.56 16.86
CA ILE A 49 -8.69 -6.63 16.09
C ILE A 49 -10.19 -6.54 16.32
N ALA A 50 -10.96 -6.37 15.25
CA ALA A 50 -12.41 -6.41 15.30
C ALA A 50 -12.94 -7.63 14.53
N VAL A 51 -13.90 -8.34 15.10
CA VAL A 51 -14.52 -9.54 14.51
C VAL A 51 -16.01 -9.36 14.43
N GLN A 52 -16.60 -9.70 13.29
CA GLN A 52 -18.02 -9.47 13.01
C GLN A 52 -18.62 -10.65 12.23
N GLU A 53 -19.75 -11.20 12.69
CA GLU A 53 -20.55 -12.16 11.92
C GLU A 53 -21.74 -11.43 11.26
N GLY A 54 -21.86 -11.52 9.94
CA GLY A 54 -22.93 -10.86 9.18
C GLY A 54 -23.05 -9.36 9.48
N SER A 55 -24.25 -8.91 9.85
CA SER A 55 -24.58 -7.51 10.19
C SER A 55 -24.56 -7.20 11.69
N LEU A 56 -24.10 -8.13 12.53
CA LEU A 56 -24.01 -7.89 13.97
C LEU A 56 -23.00 -6.80 14.30
N ALA A 57 -23.09 -6.22 15.51
CA ALA A 57 -22.07 -5.29 15.98
C ALA A 57 -20.72 -6.02 16.12
N PRO A 58 -19.60 -5.41 15.67
CA PRO A 58 -18.29 -6.03 15.78
C PRO A 58 -17.84 -6.08 17.24
N VAL A 59 -17.27 -7.21 17.66
CA VAL A 59 -16.49 -7.25 18.90
C VAL A 59 -15.08 -6.78 18.62
N THR A 60 -14.53 -5.93 19.49
CA THR A 60 -13.19 -5.39 19.29
C THR A 60 -12.30 -5.77 20.46
N PHE A 61 -11.11 -6.27 20.15
CA PHE A 61 -9.97 -6.38 21.05
C PHE A 61 -9.09 -5.17 20.81
N THR A 62 -9.08 -4.25 21.78
CA THR A 62 -8.21 -3.08 21.69
C THR A 62 -6.77 -3.47 21.96
N TRP A 63 -5.82 -2.67 21.50
CA TRP A 63 -4.41 -2.88 21.83
C TRP A 63 -4.15 -2.98 23.33
N ARG A 64 -4.87 -2.21 24.14
CA ARG A 64 -4.82 -2.30 25.61
C ARG A 64 -5.28 -3.68 26.11
N ASP A 65 -6.39 -4.20 25.58
CA ASP A 65 -6.89 -5.54 25.94
C ASP A 65 -5.85 -6.60 25.59
N ILE A 66 -5.27 -6.48 24.39
CA ILE A 66 -4.26 -7.40 23.85
C ILE A 66 -2.98 -7.38 24.70
N GLN A 67 -2.49 -6.19 25.07
CA GLN A 67 -1.30 -6.00 25.89
C GLN A 67 -1.47 -6.51 27.32
N ALA A 68 -2.69 -6.43 27.88
CA ALA A 68 -2.98 -6.94 29.21
C ALA A 68 -2.88 -8.48 29.30
N GLY A 69 -2.66 -9.16 28.17
CA GLY A 69 -2.59 -10.60 28.09
C GLY A 69 -3.99 -11.18 28.22
N ILE A 70 -4.71 -11.25 27.10
CA ILE A 70 -6.00 -11.96 27.06
C ILE A 70 -5.71 -13.43 27.32
N SER A 71 -5.94 -13.88 28.56
CA SER A 71 -5.57 -15.20 29.03
C SER A 71 -6.61 -16.24 28.61
N GLY A 72 -6.38 -16.85 27.44
CA GLY A 72 -7.11 -18.04 27.01
C GLY A 72 -8.63 -17.85 26.94
N TRP A 73 -9.35 -18.71 27.64
CA TRP A 73 -10.81 -18.83 27.61
C TRP A 73 -11.55 -17.62 28.20
N SER A 74 -11.08 -17.10 29.33
CA SER A 74 -11.77 -16.03 30.08
C SER A 74 -11.87 -14.74 29.27
N GLY A 75 -10.89 -14.49 28.40
CA GLY A 75 -10.83 -13.32 27.55
C GLY A 75 -11.54 -13.46 26.19
N SER A 76 -12.26 -14.56 25.95
CA SER A 76 -13.04 -14.74 24.72
C SER A 76 -14.23 -13.76 24.65
N LYS A 77 -14.54 -13.24 23.46
CA LYS A 77 -15.68 -12.33 23.22
C LYS A 77 -16.70 -12.99 22.29
N ALA A 78 -17.96 -13.06 22.72
CA ALA A 78 -19.07 -13.55 21.89
C ALA A 78 -19.36 -12.59 20.73
N PHE A 79 -19.37 -13.08 19.49
CA PHE A 79 -19.55 -12.26 18.28
C PHE A 79 -20.57 -12.81 17.28
N GLY A 80 -20.91 -14.10 17.35
CA GLY A 80 -21.87 -14.72 16.44
C GLY A 80 -23.32 -14.57 16.87
N GLN A 81 -24.22 -15.01 15.99
CA GLN A 81 -25.63 -15.19 16.29
C GLN A 81 -25.85 -16.36 17.26
N ARG A 82 -26.99 -16.32 17.95
CA ARG A 82 -27.45 -17.46 18.76
C ARG A 82 -27.65 -18.70 17.89
N MET A 83 -27.30 -19.85 18.46
CA MET A 83 -27.43 -21.16 17.86
C MET A 83 -28.25 -22.08 18.78
N ASP A 84 -28.94 -23.03 18.17
CA ASP A 84 -29.60 -24.10 18.90
C ASP A 84 -28.59 -25.20 19.23
N ALA A 85 -28.89 -26.01 20.25
CA ALA A 85 -28.13 -27.22 20.55
C ALA A 85 -28.35 -28.30 19.48
N GLN A 86 -27.39 -29.22 19.36
CA GLN A 86 -27.45 -30.39 18.46
C GLN A 86 -27.61 -30.06 16.98
N LYS A 87 -27.04 -28.94 16.53
CA LYS A 87 -27.08 -28.51 15.11
C LYS A 87 -25.70 -28.12 14.61
N THR A 88 -25.50 -28.28 13.31
CA THR A 88 -24.32 -27.81 12.59
C THR A 88 -24.66 -26.57 11.79
N TYR A 89 -23.84 -25.53 11.94
CA TYR A 89 -23.97 -24.26 11.25
C TYR A 89 -22.74 -23.98 10.40
N ASN A 90 -22.94 -23.54 9.17
CA ASN A 90 -21.89 -22.93 8.36
C ASN A 90 -22.10 -21.41 8.39
N ARG A 91 -21.08 -20.68 8.85
CA ARG A 91 -21.15 -19.25 9.11
C ARG A 91 -19.98 -18.55 8.46
N SER A 92 -20.14 -17.25 8.24
CA SER A 92 -19.11 -16.38 7.72
C SER A 92 -19.14 -15.02 8.39
N GLY A 93 -17.99 -14.37 8.38
CA GLY A 93 -17.81 -13.08 9.02
C GLY A 93 -16.59 -12.37 8.47
N THR A 94 -16.16 -11.34 9.17
CA THR A 94 -14.93 -10.61 8.85
C THR A 94 -14.06 -10.45 10.08
N ILE A 95 -12.75 -10.49 9.84
CA ILE A 95 -11.74 -10.03 10.79
C ILE A 95 -11.13 -8.77 10.22
N THR A 96 -11.16 -7.71 11.01
CA THR A 96 -10.57 -6.42 10.67
C THR A 96 -9.41 -6.17 11.61
N VAL A 97 -8.22 -6.00 11.03
CA VAL A 97 -7.00 -5.64 11.75
C VAL A 97 -6.68 -4.18 11.47
N ARG A 98 -6.45 -3.39 12.53
CA ARG A 98 -6.02 -2.01 12.45
C ARG A 98 -4.65 -1.89 13.09
N ILE A 99 -3.62 -1.59 12.30
CA ILE A 99 -2.25 -1.38 12.77
C ILE A 99 -1.97 0.12 12.85
N PHE A 100 -1.38 0.54 13.95
CA PHE A 100 -1.07 1.94 14.22
C PHE A 100 0.25 2.11 14.98
N VAL A 101 0.77 3.33 14.94
CA VAL A 101 1.97 3.73 15.67
C VAL A 101 1.58 4.03 17.12
N GLU A 102 2.12 3.29 18.08
CA GLU A 102 1.91 3.52 19.52
C GLU A 102 2.97 4.49 20.08
N GLN A 103 4.22 4.35 19.63
CA GLN A 103 5.33 5.22 20.02
C GLN A 103 5.99 5.82 18.77
N VAL A 104 6.30 7.12 18.81
CA VAL A 104 6.93 7.82 17.69
C VAL A 104 8.25 7.15 17.33
N PHE A 105 8.34 6.58 16.13
CA PHE A 105 9.60 6.08 15.59
C PHE A 105 10.46 7.24 15.13
N LYS A 106 11.72 7.24 15.56
CA LYS A 106 12.73 8.10 14.96
C LYS A 106 13.18 7.49 13.62
N ASN A 107 12.55 7.93 12.52
CA ASN A 107 13.01 7.96 11.13
C ASN A 107 13.71 6.74 10.51
N ASN A 108 13.49 5.52 11.00
CA ASN A 108 14.09 4.32 10.40
C ASN A 108 13.05 3.50 9.65
N PHE A 109 13.47 2.90 8.53
CA PHE A 109 12.72 1.81 7.93
C PHE A 109 12.53 0.70 8.96
N LEU A 110 11.31 0.20 9.08
CA LEU A 110 11.00 -0.97 9.90
C LEU A 110 10.66 -2.13 8.97
N ASP A 111 11.27 -3.28 9.23
CA ASP A 111 10.82 -4.55 8.70
C ASP A 111 10.53 -5.45 9.89
N ILE A 112 9.29 -5.90 9.99
CA ILE A 112 8.76 -6.61 11.13
C ILE A 112 8.21 -7.92 10.62
N ASN A 113 8.91 -9.00 10.94
CA ASN A 113 8.39 -10.34 10.73
C ASN A 113 7.32 -10.62 11.78
N ILE A 114 6.08 -10.78 11.31
CA ILE A 114 4.96 -11.24 12.11
C ILE A 114 4.91 -12.76 11.99
N PRO A 115 5.12 -13.49 13.09
CA PRO A 115 5.11 -14.96 13.06
C PRO A 115 3.70 -15.49 12.79
N GLU A 116 3.66 -16.76 12.39
CA GLU A 116 2.39 -17.48 12.31
C GLU A 116 1.68 -17.50 13.66
N SER A 117 0.35 -17.48 13.62
CA SER A 117 -0.46 -17.54 14.83
C SER A 117 -1.83 -18.17 14.56
N LYS A 118 -2.70 -18.17 15.56
CA LYS A 118 -4.02 -18.78 15.50
C LYS A 118 -5.06 -17.84 16.12
N ILE A 119 -6.25 -17.87 15.55
CA ILE A 119 -7.44 -17.25 16.14
C ILE A 119 -8.44 -18.37 16.43
N ASN A 120 -8.81 -18.49 17.69
CA ASN A 120 -9.70 -19.55 18.16
C ASN A 120 -11.15 -19.09 18.05
N ILE A 121 -11.99 -19.90 17.43
CA ILE A 121 -13.44 -19.70 17.40
C ILE A 121 -14.08 -20.83 18.20
N TYR A 122 -14.81 -20.45 19.25
CA TYR A 122 -15.52 -21.35 20.15
C TYR A 122 -17.03 -21.30 19.88
N PRO A 123 -17.77 -22.38 20.17
CA PRO A 123 -19.23 -22.45 20.01
C PRO A 123 -20.02 -21.63 21.05
N TYR A 124 -19.37 -21.21 22.15
CA TYR A 124 -19.93 -20.37 23.21
C TYR A 124 -18.80 -19.52 23.83
N SER A 125 -19.16 -18.47 24.57
CA SER A 125 -18.22 -17.61 25.32
C SER A 125 -18.09 -18.06 26.77
N SER A 126 -16.97 -17.73 27.41
CA SER A 126 -16.75 -17.81 28.86
C SER A 126 -17.77 -17.03 29.69
N SER A 127 -18.29 -15.92 29.14
CA SER A 127 -19.29 -15.09 29.82
C SER A 127 -20.70 -15.63 29.57
N GLN A 128 -21.16 -16.53 30.43
CA GLN A 128 -22.52 -17.08 30.39
C GLN A 128 -23.40 -16.47 31.50
N PRO A 129 -24.68 -16.14 31.24
CA PRO A 129 -25.58 -15.61 32.27
C PRO A 129 -25.80 -16.62 33.41
N GLY A 130 -25.29 -16.30 34.61
CA GLY A 130 -25.51 -17.11 35.81
C GLY A 130 -24.82 -18.48 35.80
N LEU A 131 -23.86 -18.72 34.89
CA LEU A 131 -23.14 -19.97 34.76
C LEU A 131 -21.64 -19.72 34.66
N SER A 132 -20.85 -20.54 35.36
CA SER A 132 -19.42 -20.68 35.08
C SER A 132 -19.24 -21.90 34.19
N VAL A 133 -18.64 -21.69 33.02
CA VAL A 133 -18.42 -22.74 32.03
C VAL A 133 -16.94 -22.87 31.72
N GLU A 134 -16.50 -24.11 31.60
CA GLU A 134 -15.14 -24.45 31.17
C GLU A 134 -15.00 -24.25 29.65
N PRO A 135 -13.77 -24.12 29.13
CA PRO A 135 -13.55 -24.11 27.69
C PRO A 135 -14.06 -25.41 27.03
N PRO A 136 -14.50 -25.35 25.76
CA PRO A 136 -14.88 -26.56 25.03
C PRO A 136 -13.73 -27.57 25.00
N THR A 137 -13.99 -28.80 25.44
CA THR A 137 -13.03 -29.91 25.43
C THR A 137 -13.02 -30.68 24.11
N VAL A 138 -14.03 -30.44 23.26
CA VAL A 138 -14.13 -31.06 21.93
C VAL A 138 -13.10 -30.41 21.00
N PRO A 139 -12.39 -31.19 20.17
CA PRO A 139 -11.48 -30.65 19.18
C PRO A 139 -12.16 -29.62 18.29
N PHE A 140 -11.54 -28.45 18.16
CA PHE A 140 -11.93 -27.42 17.22
C PHE A 140 -10.74 -27.08 16.32
N ARG A 141 -11.03 -26.60 15.10
CA ARG A 141 -9.99 -26.17 14.17
C ARG A 141 -9.83 -24.65 14.30
N PRO A 142 -8.68 -24.16 14.81
CA PRO A 142 -8.43 -22.73 14.85
C PRO A 142 -8.27 -22.16 13.45
N LEU A 143 -8.51 -20.86 13.30
CA LEU A 143 -8.19 -20.14 12.08
C LEU A 143 -6.68 -19.89 12.05
N PRO A 144 -5.94 -20.49 11.10
CA PRO A 144 -4.51 -20.23 10.97
C PRO A 144 -4.29 -18.83 10.41
N VAL A 145 -3.30 -18.13 10.97
CA VAL A 145 -2.78 -16.87 10.43
C VAL A 145 -1.35 -17.17 9.99
N SER A 146 -1.11 -17.15 8.69
CA SER A 146 0.24 -17.33 8.13
C SER A 146 1.17 -16.21 8.59
N ALA A 147 2.46 -16.51 8.70
CA ALA A 147 3.47 -15.47 8.91
C ALA A 147 3.46 -14.45 7.76
N PHE A 148 3.72 -13.19 8.06
CA PHE A 148 3.80 -12.11 7.07
C PHE A 148 4.79 -11.02 7.52
N ASN A 149 5.24 -10.19 6.58
CA ASN A 149 6.12 -9.06 6.90
C ASN A 149 5.35 -7.74 6.85
N LEU A 150 5.57 -6.88 7.84
CA LEU A 150 5.13 -5.50 7.84
C LEU A 150 6.34 -4.60 7.60
N ARG A 151 6.28 -3.80 6.53
CA ARG A 151 7.32 -2.83 6.18
C ARG A 151 6.81 -1.42 6.37
N PHE A 152 7.55 -0.61 7.10
CA PHE A 152 7.30 0.82 7.25
C PHE A 152 8.39 1.59 6.51
N ILE A 153 7.96 2.47 5.60
CA ILE A 153 8.81 3.36 4.84
C ILE A 153 8.59 4.77 5.38
N PRO A 154 9.59 5.41 6.03
CA PRO A 154 9.41 6.74 6.59
C PRO A 154 9.33 7.80 5.49
N ASP A 155 8.82 8.98 5.85
CA ASP A 155 8.90 10.15 4.99
C ASP A 155 10.38 10.52 4.73
N ASN A 156 10.65 11.13 3.58
CA ASN A 156 12.00 11.49 3.12
C ASN A 156 13.00 10.31 3.02
N SER A 157 12.50 9.08 3.01
CA SER A 157 13.27 7.84 2.86
C SER A 157 14.02 7.71 1.53
N GLY A 158 13.58 8.43 0.51
CA GLY A 158 14.25 8.50 -0.78
C GLY A 158 14.17 9.89 -1.40
N LYS A 159 14.92 10.07 -2.50
CA LYS A 159 14.91 11.26 -3.33
C LYS A 159 14.83 10.88 -4.81
N VAL A 160 14.28 11.80 -5.59
CA VAL A 160 14.28 11.73 -7.05
C VAL A 160 15.33 12.70 -7.58
N ILE A 161 16.23 12.23 -8.44
CA ILE A 161 17.27 13.03 -9.07
C ILE A 161 17.06 12.99 -10.58
N ILE A 162 17.04 14.17 -11.21
CA ILE A 162 17.02 14.32 -12.67
C ILE A 162 18.42 14.75 -13.11
N SER A 163 19.03 13.98 -14.02
CA SER A 163 20.40 14.21 -14.50
C SER A 163 20.42 14.42 -16.03
N PRO A 164 21.26 15.32 -16.58
CA PRO A 164 22.29 16.11 -15.88
C PRO A 164 21.74 17.34 -15.14
N SER A 165 20.51 17.75 -15.41
CA SER A 165 19.89 18.96 -14.85
C SER A 165 18.38 18.81 -14.79
N THR A 166 17.75 19.49 -13.83
CA THR A 166 16.28 19.65 -13.77
C THR A 166 15.73 20.56 -14.88
N THR A 167 16.61 21.23 -15.63
CA THR A 167 16.27 22.03 -16.80
C THR A 167 16.92 21.42 -18.03
N ILE A 168 16.08 20.97 -18.97
CA ILE A 168 16.51 20.37 -20.23
C ILE A 168 16.49 21.47 -21.31
N ASN A 169 17.65 21.82 -21.85
CA ASN A 169 17.77 22.83 -22.91
C ASN A 169 17.61 22.17 -24.29
N MET A 170 16.51 22.49 -24.98
CA MET A 170 16.20 21.98 -26.33
C MET A 170 16.90 22.76 -27.46
N GLY A 171 17.62 23.83 -27.10
CA GLY A 171 18.28 24.74 -28.04
C GLY A 171 17.29 25.58 -28.87
N ARG A 172 17.79 26.15 -29.97
CA ARG A 172 17.02 27.04 -30.85
C ARG A 172 16.42 26.32 -32.05
N PHE A 173 15.14 26.49 -32.33
CA PHE A 173 14.48 25.95 -33.51
C PHE A 173 14.36 27.05 -34.57
N TYR A 174 14.95 26.84 -35.75
CA TYR A 174 14.92 27.84 -36.83
C TYR A 174 13.69 27.63 -37.70
N THR A 175 12.84 28.65 -37.76
CA THR A 175 11.55 28.59 -38.47
C THR A 175 11.66 28.71 -39.99
N GLU A 176 12.83 29.05 -40.50
CA GLU A 176 13.13 29.21 -41.93
C GLU A 176 13.11 27.88 -42.70
N TYR A 177 13.26 26.76 -41.99
CA TYR A 177 13.39 25.41 -42.56
C TYR A 177 12.23 24.51 -42.14
N LYS A 178 10.98 25.01 -42.23
CA LYS A 178 9.79 24.30 -41.75
C LYS A 178 9.66 22.88 -42.27
N GLU A 179 9.97 22.66 -43.54
CA GLU A 179 9.82 21.37 -44.21
C GLU A 179 10.91 20.35 -43.84
N THR A 180 12.04 20.82 -43.29
CA THR A 180 13.18 19.98 -42.90
C THR A 180 13.46 20.06 -41.39
N LEU A 181 12.51 20.57 -40.59
CA LEU A 181 12.60 20.61 -39.13
C LEU A 181 12.54 19.18 -38.56
N VAL A 182 13.72 18.61 -38.35
CA VAL A 182 13.89 17.30 -37.70
C VAL A 182 13.56 17.42 -36.20
N PRO A 183 12.91 16.42 -35.59
CA PRO A 183 12.73 16.35 -34.15
C PRO A 183 14.06 16.51 -33.41
N ARG A 184 14.02 17.23 -32.28
CA ARG A 184 15.17 17.32 -31.38
C ARG A 184 14.94 16.46 -30.17
N GLU A 185 15.95 15.67 -29.84
CA GLU A 185 15.94 14.77 -28.71
C GLU A 185 17.10 15.11 -27.77
N VAL A 186 16.79 15.28 -26.48
CA VAL A 186 17.80 15.50 -25.44
C VAL A 186 17.65 14.40 -24.39
N PRO A 187 18.69 13.58 -24.14
CA PRO A 187 18.64 12.52 -23.15
C PRO A 187 18.68 13.10 -21.73
N PHE A 188 18.00 12.44 -20.81
CA PHE A 188 18.08 12.68 -19.38
C PHE A 188 17.81 11.38 -18.62
N THR A 189 18.16 11.34 -17.34
CA THR A 189 17.82 10.20 -16.48
C THR A 189 16.99 10.63 -15.29
N VAL A 190 16.13 9.73 -14.84
CA VAL A 190 15.44 9.83 -13.56
C VAL A 190 15.98 8.74 -12.66
N THR A 191 16.56 9.15 -11.53
CA THR A 191 17.07 8.24 -10.51
C THR A 191 16.19 8.32 -9.27
N ALA A 192 15.66 7.19 -8.82
CA ALA A 192 15.13 7.07 -7.47
C ALA A 192 16.24 6.50 -6.59
N GLN A 193 16.56 7.22 -5.51
CA GLN A 193 17.67 6.87 -4.61
C GLN A 193 17.16 6.81 -3.17
N GLN A 194 17.62 5.80 -2.43
CA GLN A 194 17.46 5.68 -0.99
C GLN A 194 18.31 6.75 -0.27
N ASN A 195 17.72 7.45 0.70
CA ASN A 195 18.43 8.45 1.51
C ASN A 195 18.85 7.93 2.88
N VAL A 196 18.14 6.92 3.39
CA VAL A 196 18.34 6.39 4.75
C VAL A 196 18.43 4.88 4.67
N GLY A 197 19.38 4.28 5.38
CA GLY A 197 19.55 2.83 5.44
C GLY A 197 18.37 2.12 6.07
N THR A 198 18.14 0.86 5.71
CA THR A 198 17.16 -0.02 6.37
C THR A 198 17.81 -0.88 7.46
N GLN A 199 17.02 -1.37 8.41
CA GLN A 199 17.53 -2.37 9.37
C GLN A 199 17.70 -3.75 8.72
N ILE A 200 16.78 -4.11 7.84
CA ILE A 200 16.77 -5.36 7.08
C ILE A 200 16.63 -4.98 5.61
N PRO A 201 17.52 -5.44 4.72
CA PRO A 201 17.39 -5.19 3.29
C PRO A 201 16.10 -5.75 2.73
N PHE A 202 15.44 -5.01 1.84
CA PHE A 202 14.28 -5.49 1.12
C PHE A 202 14.14 -4.85 -0.24
N VAL A 203 13.33 -5.48 -1.09
CA VAL A 203 13.00 -4.98 -2.42
C VAL A 203 11.61 -4.37 -2.40
N ALA A 204 11.47 -3.17 -2.97
CA ALA A 204 10.20 -2.49 -3.11
C ALA A 204 9.95 -2.12 -4.59
N PRO A 205 8.78 -2.48 -5.15
CA PRO A 205 8.39 -2.01 -6.47
C PRO A 205 8.11 -0.51 -6.47
N LEU A 206 8.54 0.19 -7.53
CA LEU A 206 8.30 1.61 -7.72
C LEU A 206 7.50 1.88 -8.99
N ALA A 207 6.64 2.88 -8.92
CA ALA A 207 6.02 3.49 -10.08
C ALA A 207 6.55 4.92 -10.29
N ILE A 208 6.59 5.36 -11.54
CA ILE A 208 6.96 6.71 -11.95
C ILE A 208 5.80 7.37 -12.70
N GLU A 209 5.61 8.66 -12.46
CA GLU A 209 4.58 9.48 -13.09
C GLU A 209 5.19 10.82 -13.52
N PHE A 210 4.91 11.24 -14.76
CA PHE A 210 5.26 12.57 -15.27
C PHE A 210 4.00 13.43 -15.29
N ARG A 211 3.89 14.36 -14.33
CA ARG A 211 2.77 15.29 -14.22
C ARG A 211 3.00 16.54 -15.01
N THR A 212 2.01 16.92 -15.81
CA THR A 212 2.10 18.11 -16.68
C THR A 212 1.73 19.41 -15.98
N ASN A 213 1.24 19.36 -14.75
CA ASN A 213 0.85 20.54 -13.96
C ASN A 213 -0.13 21.48 -14.71
N GLY A 214 -1.03 20.91 -15.52
CA GLY A 214 -2.07 21.66 -16.24
C GLY A 214 -1.71 22.07 -17.68
N LEU A 215 -0.59 21.62 -18.24
CA LEU A 215 -0.31 21.80 -19.67
C LEU A 215 -1.33 21.03 -20.53
N THR A 216 -1.65 21.60 -21.70
CA THR A 216 -2.58 21.01 -22.66
C THR A 216 -1.99 19.74 -23.28
N LEU A 217 -2.66 18.61 -23.03
CA LEU A 217 -2.29 17.30 -23.56
C LEU A 217 -2.78 17.11 -25.00
N ALA A 218 -2.05 16.29 -25.76
CA ALA A 218 -2.43 15.81 -27.09
C ALA A 218 -1.93 14.36 -27.29
N ASP A 219 -2.22 13.80 -28.47
CA ASP A 219 -1.76 12.46 -28.89
C ASP A 219 -2.00 11.37 -27.83
N ALA A 220 -3.25 11.24 -27.37
CA ALA A 220 -3.65 10.30 -26.32
C ALA A 220 -2.81 10.42 -25.03
N ASP A 221 -2.63 11.67 -24.58
CA ASP A 221 -1.94 12.07 -23.36
C ASP A 221 -0.41 11.81 -23.36
N SER A 222 0.19 11.63 -24.54
CA SER A 222 1.63 11.38 -24.68
C SER A 222 2.45 12.60 -25.09
N THR A 223 1.78 13.71 -25.45
CA THR A 223 2.44 14.96 -25.83
C THR A 223 1.81 16.15 -25.12
N VAL A 224 2.59 17.21 -24.92
CA VAL A 224 2.11 18.53 -24.51
C VAL A 224 2.30 19.53 -25.64
N ILE A 225 1.30 20.38 -25.88
CA ILE A 225 1.41 21.48 -26.85
C ILE A 225 2.19 22.62 -26.19
N LEU A 226 3.26 23.07 -26.84
CA LEU A 226 4.12 24.11 -26.32
C LEU A 226 3.54 25.50 -26.61
N LYS A 227 3.71 26.41 -25.65
CA LYS A 227 3.28 27.80 -25.76
C LYS A 227 4.48 28.74 -25.74
N ASN A 228 4.40 29.82 -26.50
CA ASN A 228 5.38 30.89 -26.43
C ASN A 228 5.15 31.78 -25.19
N ASN A 229 6.03 32.76 -24.98
CA ASN A 229 5.92 33.76 -23.92
C ASN A 229 4.61 34.59 -23.93
N LYS A 230 3.86 34.61 -25.04
CA LYS A 230 2.54 35.25 -25.15
C LYS A 230 1.38 34.29 -24.82
N GLN A 231 1.66 33.09 -24.30
CA GLN A 231 0.67 32.03 -24.01
C GLN A 231 -0.06 31.49 -25.25
N GLU A 232 0.48 31.72 -26.44
CA GLU A 232 -0.06 31.20 -27.69
C GLU A 232 0.63 29.88 -28.03
N ASN A 233 -0.12 28.93 -28.61
CA ASN A 233 0.47 27.69 -29.14
C ASN A 233 1.56 28.04 -30.16
N ASN A 234 2.78 27.54 -29.94
CA ASN A 234 3.95 27.91 -30.74
C ASN A 234 4.15 27.01 -31.98
N GLY A 235 3.32 25.99 -32.16
CA GLY A 235 3.39 25.04 -33.27
C GLY A 235 4.29 23.81 -33.02
N PHE A 236 4.83 23.67 -31.81
CA PHE A 236 5.61 22.49 -31.39
C PHE A 236 4.88 21.68 -30.32
N ARG A 237 5.21 20.39 -30.24
CA ARG A 237 4.83 19.50 -29.15
C ARG A 237 6.05 18.91 -28.47
N LEU A 238 5.93 18.61 -27.19
CA LEU A 238 6.94 17.91 -26.38
C LEU A 238 6.39 16.54 -25.95
N SER A 239 7.18 15.49 -26.15
CA SER A 239 6.99 14.18 -25.51
C SER A 239 8.19 13.81 -24.65
N VAL A 240 7.97 12.87 -23.72
CA VAL A 240 9.02 12.15 -23.02
C VAL A 240 9.01 10.72 -23.53
N MET A 241 10.15 10.24 -24.01
CA MET A 241 10.31 8.88 -24.53
C MET A 241 11.08 8.05 -23.51
N ASP A 242 10.55 6.88 -23.14
CA ASP A 242 11.31 5.87 -22.42
C ASP A 242 12.30 5.21 -23.39
N VAL A 243 13.58 5.19 -23.02
CA VAL A 243 14.66 4.71 -23.89
C VAL A 243 14.68 3.19 -23.98
N ASP A 244 14.28 2.48 -22.92
CA ASP A 244 14.39 1.02 -22.85
C ASP A 244 13.43 0.34 -23.84
N ASN A 245 12.24 0.91 -24.01
CA ASN A 245 11.19 0.36 -24.88
C ASN A 245 10.87 1.25 -26.10
N ASN A 246 11.54 2.40 -26.22
CA ASN A 246 11.33 3.40 -27.26
C ASN A 246 9.85 3.82 -27.40
N THR A 247 9.13 3.90 -26.27
CA THR A 247 7.71 4.28 -26.26
C THR A 247 7.49 5.65 -25.64
N PRO A 248 6.47 6.41 -26.10
CA PRO A 248 6.08 7.65 -25.45
C PRO A 248 5.53 7.37 -24.06
N VAL A 249 5.99 8.13 -23.07
CA VAL A 249 5.40 8.17 -21.74
C VAL A 249 4.00 8.77 -21.84
N LYS A 250 3.02 8.12 -21.20
CA LYS A 250 1.71 8.73 -20.96
C LYS A 250 1.78 9.64 -19.75
N PHE A 251 1.46 10.91 -19.95
CA PHE A 251 1.48 11.89 -18.86
C PHE A 251 0.30 11.70 -17.90
N ASN A 252 0.50 12.08 -16.64
CA ASN A 252 -0.48 11.95 -15.56
C ASN A 252 -0.97 10.50 -15.32
N VAL A 253 -0.20 9.51 -15.79
CA VAL A 253 -0.45 8.09 -15.61
C VAL A 253 0.79 7.46 -14.95
N LYS A 254 0.58 6.60 -13.95
CA LYS A 254 1.66 5.82 -13.34
C LYS A 254 2.12 4.72 -14.29
N ALA A 255 3.43 4.64 -14.49
CA ALA A 255 4.10 3.55 -15.18
C ALA A 255 5.03 2.81 -14.21
N ASP A 256 5.35 1.55 -14.51
CA ASP A 256 6.32 0.78 -13.74
C ASP A 256 7.72 1.38 -13.91
N MET A 257 8.37 1.72 -12.79
CA MET A 257 9.77 2.12 -12.79
C MET A 257 10.70 0.92 -12.60
N GLY A 258 10.18 -0.16 -12.00
CA GLY A 258 10.92 -1.34 -11.59
C GLY A 258 11.24 -1.35 -10.08
N PRO A 259 11.89 -2.42 -9.61
CA PRO A 259 12.21 -2.61 -8.20
C PRO A 259 13.41 -1.78 -7.74
N ILE A 260 13.32 -1.15 -6.57
CA ILE A 260 14.47 -0.61 -5.83
C ILE A 260 14.91 -1.61 -4.76
N HIS A 261 16.22 -1.88 -4.71
CA HIS A 261 16.85 -2.67 -3.65
C HIS A 261 17.27 -1.74 -2.53
N LEU A 262 16.57 -1.77 -1.40
CA LEU A 262 16.87 -0.95 -0.23
C LEU A 262 17.83 -1.72 0.68
N ASP A 263 18.95 -1.11 1.00
CA ASP A 263 20.03 -1.71 1.78
C ASP A 263 20.25 -1.00 3.12
N ASN A 264 21.15 -1.55 3.94
CA ASN A 264 21.50 -0.98 5.24
C ASN A 264 22.29 0.34 5.15
N GLY A 265 22.92 0.64 4.02
CA GLY A 265 23.85 1.77 3.84
C GLY A 265 23.28 2.97 3.09
N ALA A 266 21.98 2.96 2.73
CA ALA A 266 21.36 3.93 1.83
C ALA A 266 21.94 3.94 0.40
N GLY A 267 22.46 2.80 -0.06
CA GLY A 267 23.03 2.63 -1.40
C GLY A 267 21.98 2.31 -2.48
N GLY A 268 20.75 1.96 -2.07
CA GLY A 268 19.68 1.58 -2.97
C GLY A 268 19.38 2.64 -4.02
N ARG A 269 19.42 2.25 -5.30
CA ARG A 269 19.07 3.14 -6.42
C ARG A 269 18.53 2.38 -7.61
N ILE A 270 17.65 3.03 -8.36
CA ILE A 270 17.23 2.62 -9.70
C ILE A 270 17.30 3.83 -10.62
N ILE A 271 17.82 3.63 -11.83
CA ILE A 271 18.03 4.67 -12.83
C ILE A 271 17.26 4.29 -14.08
N LYS A 272 16.39 5.19 -14.55
CA LYS A 272 15.67 5.07 -15.82
C LYS A 272 16.14 6.15 -16.79
N GLN A 273 16.29 5.76 -18.05
CA GLN A 273 16.75 6.64 -19.12
C GLN A 273 15.56 7.13 -19.94
N TYR A 274 15.53 8.42 -20.20
CA TYR A 274 14.48 9.07 -20.98
C TYR A 274 15.10 10.01 -22.02
N LYS A 275 14.29 10.40 -23.01
CA LYS A 275 14.61 11.49 -23.93
C LYS A 275 13.45 12.46 -23.98
N ALA A 276 13.73 13.75 -23.81
CA ALA A 276 12.78 14.80 -24.14
C ALA A 276 12.82 15.01 -25.65
N LYS A 277 11.68 14.89 -26.32
CA LYS A 277 11.56 15.05 -27.77
C LYS A 277 10.66 16.23 -28.10
N VAL A 278 11.18 17.20 -28.84
CA VAL A 278 10.38 18.31 -29.38
C VAL A 278 10.34 18.23 -30.89
N GLU A 279 9.14 18.29 -31.44
CA GLU A 279 8.89 18.23 -32.88
C GLU A 279 7.74 19.17 -33.28
N ALA A 280 7.75 19.57 -34.55
CA ALA A 280 6.69 20.40 -35.11
C ALA A 280 5.38 19.61 -35.19
N ILE A 281 4.27 20.29 -34.91
CA ILE A 281 2.94 19.72 -35.09
C ILE A 281 2.58 19.82 -36.59
N PRO A 282 2.30 18.72 -37.29
CA PRO A 282 1.96 18.76 -38.71
C PRO A 282 0.78 19.70 -38.98
N GLY A 283 0.95 20.61 -39.96
CA GLY A 283 -0.06 21.61 -40.34
C GLY A 283 -0.20 22.82 -39.40
N ALA A 284 0.52 22.87 -38.27
CA ALA A 284 0.47 24.01 -37.36
C ALA A 284 1.39 25.16 -37.82
N VAL A 285 0.94 26.40 -37.60
CA VAL A 285 1.79 27.59 -37.82
C VAL A 285 2.80 27.68 -36.68
N ILE A 286 4.09 27.51 -37.01
CA ILE A 286 5.16 27.77 -36.05
C ILE A 286 5.27 29.27 -35.79
N LYS A 287 5.17 29.66 -34.51
CA LYS A 287 5.32 31.04 -34.04
C LYS A 287 6.65 31.20 -33.34
N THR A 288 7.35 32.30 -33.63
CA THR A 288 8.63 32.62 -32.99
C THR A 288 8.44 33.07 -31.54
N GLY A 289 9.51 32.96 -30.75
CA GLY A 289 9.56 33.33 -29.34
C GLY A 289 10.02 32.19 -28.45
N ASP A 290 10.43 32.54 -27.23
CA ASP A 290 10.84 31.57 -26.23
C ASP A 290 9.64 30.73 -25.78
N PHE A 291 9.89 29.47 -25.48
CA PHE A 291 8.91 28.54 -24.92
C PHE A 291 9.54 27.70 -23.82
N SER A 292 8.72 27.23 -22.89
CA SER A 292 9.13 26.30 -21.84
C SER A 292 7.94 25.44 -21.41
N ALA A 293 8.25 24.30 -20.82
CA ALA A 293 7.27 23.42 -20.18
C ALA A 293 7.86 22.95 -18.85
N ALA A 294 7.05 22.94 -17.79
CA ALA A 294 7.44 22.48 -16.48
C ALA A 294 6.60 21.24 -16.11
N MET A 295 7.29 20.13 -15.86
CA MET A 295 6.69 18.87 -15.46
C MET A 295 7.23 18.43 -14.09
N THR A 296 6.40 17.75 -13.31
CA THR A 296 6.81 17.17 -12.03
C THR A 296 6.98 15.67 -12.22
N VAL A 297 8.15 15.14 -11.86
CA VAL A 297 8.39 13.69 -11.82
C VAL A 297 8.10 13.19 -10.41
N ILE A 298 7.19 12.23 -10.30
CA ILE A 298 6.80 11.63 -9.03
C ILE A 298 7.15 10.15 -9.07
N VAL A 299 7.81 9.67 -8.02
CA VAL A 299 8.09 8.25 -7.81
C VAL A 299 7.35 7.80 -6.55
N THR A 300 6.60 6.70 -6.65
CA THR A 300 5.81 6.15 -5.54
C THR A 300 6.08 4.66 -5.36
N TYR A 301 6.12 4.19 -4.11
CA TYR A 301 6.06 2.76 -3.80
C TYR A 301 4.70 2.17 -4.21
N LEU A 302 4.71 0.93 -4.71
CA LEU A 302 3.50 0.14 -5.03
C LEU A 302 3.10 -0.78 -3.87
#